data_AF-A0A6F8ZIN3-F1
#
_entry.id   AF-A0A6F8ZIN3-F1
#
_cell.length_a   1.000
_cell.length_b   1.000
_cell.length_c   1.000
_cell.angle_alpha   90.00
_cell.angle_beta   90.00
_cell.angle_gamma   90.00
#
_symmetry.space_group_name_H-M   'P 1'
#
loop_
_entity.id
_entity.type
_entity.pdbx_description
1 polymer ?
#
loop_
_entity_poly.entity_id
_entity_poly.type
_entity_poly.pdbx_seq_one_letter_code
_entity_poly.pdbx_strand_id
1 'polypeptide(L)'
;MGATAPDFEAFWRHYLEGHSRTGTRLWHFAGIGLGLLSALLFALTGAWWYLGLAPAAAYSSSILSHLTVEHGRPTSLEHPWWAARAALRLFRRMLQRGVAADLATLSRQA
;
A
#
# COMPACT_ATOMS: atom_id res chain seq x y z
N MET A 1 27.12 0.32 18.52
CA MET A 1 26.16 0.97 17.61
C MET A 1 24.83 0.26 17.82
N GLY A 2 23.90 0.87 18.56
CA GLY A 2 22.66 0.21 18.98
C GLY A 2 21.73 0.01 17.79
N ALA A 3 21.45 -1.25 17.46
CA ALA A 3 20.38 -1.58 16.51
C ALA A 3 19.06 -1.11 17.12
N THR A 4 18.50 -0.02 16.62
CA THR A 4 17.14 0.40 16.96
C THR A 4 16.17 -0.68 16.49
N ALA A 5 15.23 -1.06 17.35
CA ALA A 5 14.15 -1.99 17.03
C ALA A 5 13.52 -1.65 15.66
N PRO A 6 13.00 -2.63 14.89
CA PRO A 6 12.34 -2.33 13.62
C PRO A 6 11.19 -1.37 13.91
N ASP A 7 11.34 -0.13 13.48
CA ASP A 7 10.29 0.87 13.55
C ASP A 7 9.53 0.88 12.23
N PHE A 8 8.36 1.51 12.24
CA PHE A 8 7.55 1.62 11.03
C PHE A 8 8.30 2.30 9.87
N GLU A 9 9.33 3.10 10.13
CA GLU A 9 10.10 3.74 9.07
C GLU A 9 10.99 2.74 8.35
N ALA A 10 11.64 1.81 9.06
CA ALA A 10 12.35 0.70 8.45
C ALA A 10 11.44 -0.15 7.56
N PHE A 11 10.24 -0.49 8.05
CA PHE A 11 9.23 -1.19 7.24
C PHE A 11 8.79 -0.36 6.03
N TRP A 12 8.57 0.95 6.20
CA TRP A 12 8.20 1.84 5.10
C TRP A 12 9.25 1.86 3.99
N ARG A 13 10.55 1.88 4.33
CA ARG A 13 11.63 1.82 3.34
C ARG A 13 11.55 0.53 2.51
N HIS A 14 11.50 -0.61 3.20
CA HIS A 14 11.38 -1.91 2.53
C HIS A 14 10.10 -2.03 1.68
N TYR A 15 8.97 -1.55 2.20
CA TYR A 15 7.71 -1.50 1.46
C TYR A 15 7.84 -0.66 0.18
N LEU A 16 8.46 0.51 0.28
CA LEU A 16 8.60 1.44 -0.84
C LEU A 16 9.61 0.97 -1.90
N GLU A 17 10.64 0.20 -1.53
CA GLU A 17 11.53 -0.51 -2.47
C GLU A 17 10.75 -1.46 -3.38
N GLY A 18 9.87 -2.28 -2.78
CA GLY A 18 8.94 -3.12 -3.52
C GLY A 18 8.10 -2.28 -4.50
N HIS A 19 7.57 -1.14 -4.04
CA HIS A 19 6.72 -0.26 -4.83
C HIS A 19 7.49 0.77 -5.70
N SER A 20 8.75 0.50 -6.05
CA SER A 20 9.57 1.38 -6.89
C SER A 20 9.06 1.51 -8.33
N ARG A 21 8.30 0.51 -8.82
CA ARG A 21 7.70 0.51 -10.17
C ARG A 21 6.36 1.26 -10.19
N THR A 22 6.18 2.13 -11.18
CA THR A 22 4.94 2.91 -11.34
C THR A 22 3.71 2.04 -11.51
N GLY A 23 3.81 0.93 -12.26
CA GLY A 23 2.71 -0.01 -12.47
C GLY A 23 2.18 -0.58 -11.16
N THR A 24 3.06 -1.03 -10.26
CA THR A 24 2.66 -1.52 -8.93
C THR A 24 1.90 -0.45 -8.17
N ARG A 25 2.46 0.76 -8.08
CA ARG A 25 1.83 1.84 -7.32
C ARG A 25 0.43 2.17 -7.81
N LEU A 26 0.20 2.17 -9.13
CA LEU A 26 -1.12 2.45 -9.70
C LEU A 26 -2.14 1.38 -9.33
N TRP A 27 -1.76 0.09 -9.38
CA TRP A 27 -2.63 -0.99 -8.91
C TRP A 27 -3.00 -0.84 -7.45
N HIS A 28 -2.03 -0.55 -6.58
CA HIS A 28 -2.30 -0.33 -5.16
C HIS A 28 -3.16 0.92 -4.92
N PHE A 29 -2.91 2.00 -5.66
CA PHE A 29 -3.70 3.22 -5.57
C PHE A 29 -5.17 2.98 -5.92
N ALA A 30 -5.42 2.28 -7.04
CA ALA A 30 -6.76 1.93 -7.46
C ALA A 30 -7.47 1.03 -6.44
N GLY A 31 -6.79 -0.02 -5.96
CA GLY A 31 -7.35 -0.95 -4.97
C GLY A 31 -7.71 -0.30 -3.65
N ILE A 32 -6.82 0.55 -3.11
CA ILE A 32 -7.08 1.30 -1.87
C ILE A 32 -8.21 2.32 -2.08
N GLY A 33 -8.21 3.03 -3.22
CA GLY A 33 -9.25 4.00 -3.56
C GLY A 33 -10.64 3.36 -3.63
N LEU A 34 -10.75 2.20 -4.29
CA LEU A 34 -11.99 1.40 -4.35
C LEU A 34 -12.40 0.89 -2.97
N GLY A 35 -11.44 0.49 -2.14
CA GLY A 35 -11.69 0.09 -0.76
C GLY A 35 -12.28 1.21 0.09
N LEU A 36 -11.69 2.41 0.02
CA LEU A 36 -12.16 3.61 0.71
C LEU A 36 -13.53 4.06 0.20
N LEU A 37 -13.76 4.01 -1.12
CA LEU A 37 -15.06 4.34 -1.71
C LEU A 37 -16.14 3.37 -1.23
N SER A 38 -15.83 2.07 -1.16
CA SER A 38 -16.76 1.06 -0.63
C SER A 38 -17.08 1.32 0.84
N ALA A 39 -16.08 1.63 1.67
CA ALA A 39 -16.29 2.00 3.07
C ALA A 39 -17.16 3.26 3.22
N LEU A 40 -16.96 4.26 2.37
CA LEU A 40 -17.79 5.47 2.34
C LEU A 40 -19.24 5.14 1.97
N LEU A 41 -19.46 4.31 0.95
CA LEU A 41 -20.80 3.89 0.54
C LEU A 41 -21.50 3.09 1.65
N PHE A 42 -20.79 2.21 2.35
CA PHE A 42 -21.32 1.55 3.56
C PHE A 42 -21.80 2.57 4.59
N ALA A 43 -20.97 3.58 4.91
CA ALA A 43 -21.31 4.60 5.90
C ALA A 43 -22.54 5.43 5.50
N LEU A 44 -22.75 5.66 4.19
CA LEU A 44 -23.86 6.44 3.66
C LEU A 44 -25.15 5.63 3.52
N THR A 45 -25.08 4.36 3.14
CA THR A 45 -26.26 3.55 2.79
C THR A 45 -26.59 2.45 3.79
N GLY A 46 -25.70 2.15 4.75
CA GLY A 46 -25.84 1.03 5.69
C GLY A 46 -25.81 -0.35 5.02
N ALA A 47 -25.43 -0.43 3.74
CA ALA A 47 -25.54 -1.68 2.99
C ALA A 47 -24.29 -2.54 3.19
N TRP A 48 -24.45 -3.63 3.96
CA TRP A 48 -23.36 -4.47 4.45
C TRP A 48 -22.49 -5.11 3.36
N TRP A 49 -22.98 -5.28 2.13
CA TRP A 49 -22.21 -5.85 1.02
C TRP A 49 -20.98 -4.99 0.64
N TYR A 50 -21.02 -3.68 0.90
CA TYR A 50 -19.87 -2.80 0.72
C TYR A 50 -18.69 -3.13 1.65
N LEU A 51 -18.95 -3.72 2.83
CA LEU A 51 -17.90 -4.19 3.73
C LEU A 51 -17.13 -5.39 3.15
N GLY A 52 -17.76 -6.20 2.30
CA GLY A 52 -17.09 -7.30 1.59
C GLY A 52 -16.28 -6.80 0.38
N LEU A 53 -16.78 -5.78 -0.32
CA LEU A 53 -16.08 -5.17 -1.46
C LEU A 53 -14.80 -4.44 -1.06
N ALA A 54 -14.78 -3.81 0.11
CA ALA A 54 -13.62 -3.06 0.57
C ALA A 54 -12.32 -3.91 0.64
N PRO A 55 -12.28 -5.05 1.37
CA PRO A 55 -11.11 -5.93 1.38
C PRO A 55 -10.92 -6.65 0.05
N ALA A 56 -11.99 -7.01 -0.68
CA ALA A 56 -11.87 -7.67 -1.98
C ALA A 56 -11.14 -6.79 -3.01
N ALA A 57 -11.50 -5.50 -3.10
CA ALA A 57 -10.87 -4.55 -4.00
C ALA A 57 -9.40 -4.28 -3.64
N ALA A 58 -9.10 -4.12 -2.35
CA ALA A 58 -7.75 -3.89 -1.86
C ALA A 58 -6.84 -5.11 -2.08
N TYR A 59 -7.33 -6.31 -1.78
CA TYR A 59 -6.54 -7.55 -1.83
C TYR A 59 -6.32 -8.04 -3.27
N SER A 60 -7.36 -8.02 -4.11
CA SER A 60 -7.23 -8.40 -5.53
C SER A 60 -6.25 -7.50 -6.27
N SER A 61 -6.30 -6.19 -6.05
CA SER A 61 -5.38 -5.24 -6.68
C SER A 61 -3.93 -5.44 -6.23
N SER A 62 -3.71 -5.78 -4.95
CA SER A 62 -2.38 -6.10 -4.43
C SER A 62 -1.82 -7.40 -4.99
N ILE A 63 -2.65 -8.44 -5.11
CA ILE A 63 -2.22 -9.71 -5.71
C ILE A 63 -1.90 -9.51 -7.20
N LEU A 64 -2.77 -8.82 -7.94
CA LEU A 64 -2.57 -8.58 -9.36
C LEU A 64 -1.30 -7.76 -9.63
N SER A 65 -0.97 -6.78 -8.78
CA SER A 65 0.28 -6.00 -8.93
C SER A 65 1.52 -6.89 -8.78
N HIS A 66 1.55 -7.74 -7.74
CA HIS A 66 2.70 -8.59 -7.46
C HIS A 66 2.83 -9.73 -8.50
N LEU A 67 1.73 -10.24 -9.04
CA LEU A 67 1.75 -11.28 -10.07
C LEU A 67 2.10 -10.74 -11.46
N THR A 68 1.70 -9.50 -11.80
CA THR A 68 1.87 -8.97 -13.17
C THR A 68 3.07 -8.03 -13.34
N VAL A 69 3.52 -7.37 -12.26
CA VAL A 69 4.55 -6.33 -12.33
C VAL A 69 5.85 -6.73 -11.63
N GLU A 70 5.77 -7.36 -10.45
CA GLU A 70 6.94 -7.60 -9.58
C GLU A 70 7.43 -9.05 -9.55
N HIS A 71 6.57 -10.03 -9.83
CA HIS A 71 6.86 -11.46 -9.71
C HIS A 71 7.46 -11.83 -8.33
N GLY A 72 6.82 -11.39 -7.25
CA GLY A 72 7.29 -11.57 -5.86
C GLY A 72 6.18 -11.95 -4.87
N ARG A 73 6.55 -12.29 -3.63
CA ARG A 73 5.60 -12.59 -2.54
C ARG A 73 5.08 -11.28 -1.92
N PRO A 74 3.78 -11.20 -1.56
CA PRO A 74 3.23 -10.00 -0.93
C PRO A 74 3.78 -9.81 0.48
N THR A 75 4.42 -8.67 0.74
CA THR A 75 4.92 -8.28 2.08
C THR A 75 3.78 -8.10 3.11
N SER A 76 2.54 -7.98 2.62
CA SER A 76 1.32 -7.86 3.42
C SER A 76 1.01 -9.10 4.28
N LEU A 77 1.61 -10.26 3.98
CA LEU A 77 1.42 -11.50 4.75
C LEU A 77 2.27 -11.55 6.03
N GLU A 78 3.36 -10.80 6.09
CA GLU A 78 4.30 -10.87 7.22
C GLU A 78 3.92 -9.89 8.34
N HIS A 79 3.46 -8.68 7.96
CA HIS A 79 3.09 -7.63 8.90
C HIS A 79 1.81 -6.89 8.48
N PRO A 80 0.61 -7.48 8.66
CA PRO A 80 -0.63 -6.98 8.08
C PRO A 80 -0.98 -5.53 8.50
N TRP A 81 -0.79 -5.19 9.78
CA TRP A 81 -1.07 -3.85 10.28
C TRP A 81 -0.10 -2.79 9.74
N TRP A 82 1.18 -3.13 9.63
CA TRP A 82 2.18 -2.22 9.06
C TRP A 82 2.00 -2.08 7.55
N ALA A 83 1.66 -3.17 6.86
CA ALA A 83 1.32 -3.14 5.44
C ALA A 83 0.09 -2.26 5.17
N ALA A 84 -0.96 -2.36 5.99
CA ALA A 84 -2.14 -1.48 5.88
C ALA A 84 -1.76 0.00 6.09
N ARG A 85 -0.96 0.29 7.13
CA ARG A 85 -0.48 1.65 7.40
C ARG A 85 0.42 2.19 6.27
N ALA A 86 1.30 1.36 5.72
CA ALA A 86 2.18 1.72 4.61
C ALA A 86 1.40 1.94 3.32
N ALA A 87 0.39 1.09 3.03
CA ALA A 87 -0.52 1.25 1.90
C ALA A 87 -1.26 2.61 1.97
N LEU A 88 -1.81 2.97 3.13
CA LEU A 88 -2.45 4.28 3.33
C LEU A 88 -1.44 5.44 3.19
N ARG A 89 -0.22 5.29 3.72
CA ARG A 89 0.86 6.27 3.54
C ARG A 89 1.19 6.45 2.05
N LEU A 90 1.35 5.36 1.30
CA LEU A 90 1.62 5.38 -0.15
C LEU A 90 0.48 6.06 -0.91
N PHE A 91 -0.78 5.69 -0.64
CA PHE A 91 -1.95 6.32 -1.25
C PHE A 91 -1.95 7.84 -1.05
N ARG A 92 -1.74 8.30 0.19
CA ARG A 92 -1.64 9.74 0.50
C ARG A 92 -0.47 10.41 -0.21
N ARG A 93 0.70 9.76 -0.25
CA ARG A 93 1.88 10.30 -0.95
C ARG A 93 1.66 10.38 -2.47
N MET A 94 0.90 9.46 -3.05
CA MET A 94 0.52 9.53 -4.47
C MET A 94 -0.42 10.71 -4.75
N LEU A 95 -1.42 10.95 -3.89
CA LEU A 95 -2.28 12.15 -3.98
C LEU A 95 -1.47 13.44 -3.90
N GLN A 96 -0.47 13.47 -3.02
CA GLN A 96 0.41 14.62 -2.79
C GLN A 96 1.58 14.72 -3.79
N ARG A 97 1.68 13.78 -4.75
CA ARG A 97 2.83 13.65 -5.67
C ARG A 97 4.20 13.52 -4.96
N GLY A 98 4.22 13.08 -3.70
CA GLY A 98 5.40 12.99 -2.85
C GLY A 98 6.25 11.72 -3.02
N VAL A 99 5.75 10.71 -3.73
CA VAL A 99 6.44 9.41 -3.85
C VAL A 99 7.82 9.53 -4.49
N ALA A 100 7.99 10.41 -5.48
CA ALA A 100 9.29 10.62 -6.13
C ALA A 100 10.36 11.11 -5.14
N ALA A 101 9.98 12.00 -4.23
CA ALA A 101 10.88 12.48 -3.18
C ALA A 101 11.21 11.38 -2.15
N ASP A 102 10.25 10.50 -1.85
CA ASP A 102 10.49 9.35 -0.97
C ASP A 102 11.48 8.38 -1.60
N LEU A 103 11.29 8.03 -2.88
CA LEU A 103 12.19 7.14 -3.63
C LEU A 103 13.61 7.75 -3.74
N ALA A 104 13.71 9.06 -4.02
CA ALA A 104 14.99 9.75 -4.04
C ALA A 104 15.68 9.78 -2.67
N THR A 105 14.92 9.71 -1.58
CA THR A 105 15.49 9.60 -0.22
C THR A 105 15.99 8.20 0.04
N LEU A 106 15.27 7.16 -0.40
CA LEU A 106 15.74 5.78 -0.33
C LEU A 106 17.05 5.57 -1.08
N SER A 107 17.14 6.07 -2.32
CA SER A 107 18.34 5.88 -3.15
C SER A 107 19.59 6.58 -2.59
N ARG A 108 19.44 7.55 -1.67
CA ARG A 108 20.55 8.20 -0.97
C ARG A 108 21.01 7.45 0.28
N GLN A 109 20.24 6.48 0.74
CA GLN A 109 20.47 5.71 1.96
C GLN A 109 20.91 4.26 1.69
N ALA A 110 20.90 3.85 0.42
CA ALA A 110 21.39 2.55 -0.08
C ALA A 110 22.84 2.68 -0.58
#